data_AF-A0A9D4P0W1-F1
#
_entry.id   AF-A0A9D4P0W1-F1
#
_cell.length_a   1.000
_cell.length_b   1.000
_cell.length_c   1.000
_cell.angle_alpha   90.00
_cell.angle_beta   90.00
_cell.angle_gamma   90.00
#
_symmetry.space_group_name_H-M   'P 1'
#
loop_
_entity.id
_entity.type
_entity.pdbx_description
1 polymer ?
#
loop_
_entity_poly.entity_id
_entity_poly.type
_entity_poly.pdbx_seq_one_letter_code
_entity_poly.pdbx_strand_id
1 'polypeptide(L)'
;MNLPQQFCRAIKESLADNVVNQMIERIMNHFPLESNICLSNSSCNIELMLMFIENSIQSFRKADNSKLVLINEEMLHNRSKLMQKFIIQDDIHLLDFLVNVIEFLHKQQLSLPEIDKAVNVLNFEEVIPLYIRNHWTFARKPNGEPSSVEDRLQVVRQCLHFKCWIYYYTDPNEYF
;
A
#
# COMPACT_ATOMS: atom_id res chain seq x y z
N MET A 1 8.31 5.40 -13.44
CA MET A 1 9.73 5.28 -13.06
C MET A 1 9.80 4.17 -12.03
N ASN A 2 10.78 3.27 -12.11
CA ASN A 2 10.95 2.19 -11.13
C ASN A 2 12.18 2.48 -10.29
N LEU A 3 12.17 2.03 -9.04
CA LEU A 3 13.32 2.17 -8.17
C LEU A 3 14.53 1.34 -8.68
N PRO A 4 15.76 1.83 -8.49
CA PRO A 4 16.95 1.07 -8.87
C PRO A 4 17.00 -0.28 -8.16
N GLN A 5 17.33 -1.34 -8.91
CA GLN A 5 17.35 -2.71 -8.39
C GLN A 5 18.29 -2.88 -7.19
N GLN A 6 19.41 -2.15 -7.17
CA GLN A 6 20.36 -2.18 -6.05
C GLN A 6 19.74 -1.65 -4.75
N PHE A 7 18.97 -0.57 -4.83
CA PHE A 7 18.26 0.00 -3.68
C PHE A 7 17.18 -0.97 -3.19
N CYS A 8 16.32 -1.45 -4.09
CA CYS A 8 15.26 -2.42 -3.74
C CYS A 8 15.84 -3.69 -3.09
N ARG A 9 16.97 -4.19 -3.60
CA ARG A 9 17.65 -5.34 -3.03
C ARG A 9 18.16 -5.07 -1.62
N ALA A 10 18.83 -3.94 -1.40
CA ALA A 10 19.34 -3.57 -0.07
C ALA A 10 18.22 -3.43 0.96
N ILE A 11 17.08 -2.84 0.57
CA ILE A 11 15.89 -2.75 1.43
C ILE A 11 15.33 -4.15 1.73
N LYS A 12 15.14 -4.99 0.72
CA LYS A 12 14.61 -6.36 0.91
C LYS A 12 15.51 -7.23 1.80
N GLU A 13 16.82 -7.15 1.62
CA GLU A 13 17.79 -7.84 2.49
C GLU A 13 17.67 -7.34 3.94
N SER A 14 17.54 -6.02 4.15
CA SER A 14 17.35 -5.46 5.49
C SER A 14 16.02 -5.84 6.16
N LEU A 15 14.98 -6.15 5.37
CA LEU A 15 13.67 -6.56 5.85
C LEU A 15 13.65 -8.04 6.30
N ALA A 16 14.48 -8.89 5.70
CA ALA A 16 14.51 -10.33 5.97
C ALA A 16 14.97 -10.67 7.40
N ASP A 17 15.81 -9.82 8.00
CA ASP A 17 16.44 -10.09 9.31
C ASP A 17 15.58 -9.65 10.52
N ASN A 18 14.25 -9.49 10.33
CA ASN A 18 13.32 -8.95 11.35
C ASN A 18 13.84 -7.64 11.98
N VAL A 19 14.53 -6.82 11.19
CA VAL A 19 15.27 -5.70 11.74
C VAL A 19 14.34 -4.55 12.10
N VAL A 20 14.70 -3.85 13.18
CA VAL A 20 14.09 -2.60 13.63
C VAL A 20 14.14 -1.57 12.51
N ASN A 21 13.11 -0.74 12.37
CA ASN A 21 13.03 0.33 11.36
C ASN A 21 14.30 1.19 11.27
N GLN A 22 15.02 1.39 12.38
CA GLN A 22 16.30 2.11 12.42
C GLN A 22 17.36 1.55 11.47
N MET A 23 17.41 0.24 11.22
CA MET A 23 18.37 -0.33 10.28
C MET A 23 17.95 -0.05 8.84
N ILE A 24 16.66 -0.13 8.54
CA ILE A 24 16.13 0.22 7.21
C ILE A 24 16.46 1.69 6.91
N GLU A 25 16.24 2.58 7.89
CA GLU A 25 16.62 4.00 7.79
C GLU A 25 18.12 4.19 7.54
N ARG A 26 18.98 3.42 8.21
CA ARG A 26 20.42 3.45 7.94
C ARG A 26 20.73 3.03 6.51
N ILE A 27 20.10 1.97 5.99
CA ILE A 27 20.27 1.57 4.59
C ILE A 27 19.82 2.70 3.66
N MET A 28 18.65 3.30 3.89
CA MET A 28 18.14 4.42 3.09
C MET A 28 19.11 5.61 3.06
N ASN A 29 19.79 5.91 4.17
CA ASN A 29 20.81 6.97 4.22
C ASN A 29 22.02 6.71 3.29
N HIS A 30 22.28 5.45 2.88
CA HIS A 30 23.30 5.13 1.88
C HIS A 30 22.82 5.31 0.43
N PHE A 31 21.50 5.50 0.24
CA PHE A 31 20.83 5.72 -1.04
C PHE A 31 20.00 7.03 -0.98
N PRO A 32 20.64 8.19 -0.80
CA PRO A 32 19.94 9.45 -0.57
C PRO A 32 19.14 9.93 -1.79
N LEU A 33 19.60 9.62 -3.01
CA LEU A 33 18.89 9.98 -4.24
C LEU A 33 17.57 9.21 -4.32
N GLU A 34 17.62 7.89 -4.15
CA GLU A 34 16.47 6.99 -4.21
C GLU A 34 15.48 7.29 -3.09
N SER A 35 15.99 7.54 -1.88
CA SER A 35 15.15 7.94 -0.75
C SER A 35 14.40 9.25 -1.02
N ASN A 36 15.05 10.23 -1.65
CA ASN A 36 14.39 11.46 -2.07
C ASN A 36 13.38 11.22 -3.19
N ILE A 37 13.69 10.36 -4.17
CA ILE A 37 12.75 9.98 -5.22
C ILE A 37 11.49 9.35 -4.61
N CYS A 38 11.62 8.52 -3.57
CA CYS A 38 10.48 7.97 -2.84
C CYS A 38 9.63 9.02 -2.11
N LEU A 39 10.11 10.25 -1.91
CA LEU A 39 9.34 11.34 -1.32
C LEU A 39 8.66 12.23 -2.37
N SER A 40 9.15 12.21 -3.61
CA SER A 40 8.69 13.12 -4.67
C SER A 40 8.03 12.42 -5.85
N ASN A 41 8.12 11.10 -5.97
CA ASN A 41 7.55 10.33 -7.07
C ASN A 41 6.57 9.27 -6.56
N SER A 42 5.28 9.42 -6.90
CA SER A 42 4.21 8.51 -6.48
C SER A 42 4.50 7.04 -6.74
N SER A 43 4.95 6.69 -7.95
CA SER A 43 5.16 5.28 -8.30
C SER A 43 6.28 4.64 -7.47
N CYS A 44 7.39 5.35 -7.29
CA CYS A 44 8.51 4.86 -6.46
C CYS A 44 8.13 4.82 -4.97
N ASN A 45 7.34 5.79 -4.51
CA ASN A 45 6.81 5.86 -3.16
C ASN A 45 5.92 4.65 -2.83
N ILE A 46 4.96 4.35 -3.70
CA ILE A 46 4.07 3.18 -3.59
C ILE A 46 4.91 1.90 -3.65
N GLU A 47 5.86 1.78 -4.59
CA GLU A 47 6.74 0.61 -4.70
C GLU A 47 7.50 0.34 -3.39
N LEU A 48 8.06 1.38 -2.75
CA LEU A 48 8.72 1.26 -1.46
C LEU A 48 7.76 0.82 -0.35
N MET A 49 6.59 1.44 -0.25
CA MET A 49 5.60 1.09 0.77
C MET A 49 5.08 -0.34 0.60
N LEU A 50 4.91 -0.82 -0.63
CA LEU A 50 4.52 -2.20 -0.90
C LEU A 50 5.59 -3.21 -0.45
N MET A 51 6.89 -2.89 -0.55
CA MET A 51 7.95 -3.76 0.00
C MET A 51 7.86 -3.88 1.53
N PHE A 52 7.47 -2.80 2.22
CA PHE A 52 7.25 -2.84 3.67
C PHE A 52 6.02 -3.67 4.05
N ILE A 53 4.94 -3.60 3.26
CA ILE A 53 3.74 -4.46 3.45
C ILE A 53 4.08 -5.92 3.16
N GLU A 54 4.84 -6.20 2.10
CA GLU A 54 5.28 -7.54 1.72
C GLU A 54 6.01 -8.24 2.88
N ASN A 55 6.84 -7.51 3.62
CA ASN A 55 7.56 -8.02 4.80
C ASN A 55 6.63 -8.50 5.93
N SER A 56 5.39 -8.00 5.96
CA SER A 56 4.39 -8.40 6.96
C SER A 56 3.54 -9.58 6.52
N ILE A 57 3.71 -10.11 5.30
CA ILE A 57 2.93 -11.26 4.82
C ILE A 57 3.63 -12.57 5.19
N GLN A 58 2.88 -13.48 5.79
CA GLN A 58 3.33 -14.82 6.12
C GLN A 58 2.55 -15.86 5.32
N SER A 59 3.24 -16.92 4.91
CA SER A 59 2.61 -18.04 4.22
C SER A 59 2.91 -19.36 4.91
N PHE A 60 1.85 -20.16 5.06
CA PHE A 60 1.90 -21.48 5.67
C PHE A 60 1.32 -22.51 4.71
N ARG A 61 1.95 -23.69 4.65
CA ARG A 61 1.35 -24.84 3.96
C ARG A 61 0.42 -25.56 4.92
N LYS A 62 -0.82 -25.78 4.51
CA LYS A 62 -1.80 -26.59 5.23
C LYS A 62 -1.57 -28.08 4.96
N ALA A 63 -2.18 -28.93 5.79
CA ALA A 63 -2.10 -30.39 5.67
C ALA A 63 -2.65 -30.95 4.34
N ASP A 64 -3.54 -30.21 3.69
CA ASP A 64 -4.09 -30.51 2.36
C ASP A 64 -3.24 -29.94 1.20
N ASN A 65 -2.02 -29.47 1.49
CA ASN A 65 -1.11 -28.75 0.59
C ASN A 65 -1.65 -27.40 0.07
N SER A 66 -2.81 -26.92 0.55
CA SER A 66 -3.26 -25.56 0.22
C SER A 66 -2.40 -24.51 0.95
N LYS A 67 -2.27 -23.33 0.34
CA LYS A 67 -1.49 -22.22 0.87
C LYS A 67 -2.41 -21.34 1.71
N LEU A 68 -2.08 -21.15 2.98
CA LEU A 68 -2.66 -20.10 3.82
C LEU A 68 -1.73 -18.88 3.77
N VAL A 69 -2.28 -17.72 3.47
CA VAL A 69 -1.54 -16.45 3.47
C VAL A 69 -2.22 -15.51 4.46
N LEU A 70 -1.45 -15.00 5.41
CA LEU A 70 -1.92 -14.16 6.51
C LEU A 70 -1.08 -12.89 6.61
N ILE A 71 -1.69 -11.83 7.10
CA ILE A 71 -0.98 -10.62 7.48
C ILE A 71 -0.54 -10.70 8.94
N ASN A 72 0.75 -10.47 9.20
CA ASN A 72 1.27 -10.27 10.55
C ASN A 72 1.02 -8.81 10.96
N GLU A 73 -0.03 -8.59 11.75
CA GLU A 73 -0.44 -7.25 12.18
C GLU A 73 0.65 -6.53 12.99
N GLU A 74 1.35 -7.22 13.89
CA GLU A 74 2.42 -6.62 14.70
C GLU A 74 3.56 -6.08 13.81
N MET A 75 3.98 -6.88 12.84
CA MET A 75 4.99 -6.45 11.86
C MET A 75 4.46 -5.28 11.03
N LEU A 76 3.21 -5.34 10.58
CA LEU A 76 2.61 -4.27 9.79
C LEU A 76 2.51 -2.96 10.61
N HIS A 77 2.09 -3.00 11.87
CA HIS A 77 2.12 -1.85 12.77
C HIS A 77 3.52 -1.23 12.85
N ASN A 78 4.55 -2.06 13.01
CA ASN A 78 5.94 -1.60 13.05
C ASN A 78 6.34 -0.93 11.74
N ARG A 79 6.07 -1.57 10.60
CA ARG A 79 6.41 -1.04 9.27
C ARG A 79 5.62 0.22 8.91
N SER A 80 4.36 0.33 9.33
CA SER A 80 3.53 1.53 9.13
C SER A 80 4.14 2.77 9.77
N LYS A 81 4.79 2.64 10.94
CA LYS A 81 5.52 3.77 11.58
C LYS A 81 6.67 4.28 10.72
N LEU A 82 7.30 3.41 9.93
CA LEU A 82 8.30 3.83 8.94
C LEU A 82 7.63 4.47 7.73
N MET A 83 6.52 3.89 7.24
CA MET A 83 5.75 4.43 6.11
C MET A 83 5.27 5.87 6.35
N GLN A 84 4.97 6.24 7.60
CA GLN A 84 4.55 7.61 7.96
C GLN A 84 5.51 8.70 7.45
N LYS A 85 6.80 8.39 7.29
CA LYS A 85 7.81 9.33 6.76
C LYS A 85 7.71 9.56 5.25
N PHE A 86 6.97 8.72 4.56
CA PHE A 86 6.86 8.69 3.09
C PHE A 86 5.46 9.04 2.61
N ILE A 87 4.54 9.44 3.48
CA ILE A 87 3.16 9.76 3.07
C ILE A 87 3.17 11.01 2.18
N ILE A 88 2.62 10.86 0.97
CA ILE A 88 2.23 11.98 0.11
C ILE A 88 0.76 12.27 0.42
N GLN A 89 0.46 13.47 0.91
CA GLN A 89 -0.81 13.77 1.60
C GLN A 89 -1.99 14.15 0.70
N ASP A 90 -1.84 14.17 -0.62
CA ASP A 90 -2.97 14.49 -1.48
C ASP A 90 -3.91 13.29 -1.71
N ASP A 91 -5.19 13.62 -1.89
CA ASP A 91 -6.28 12.66 -2.04
C ASP A 91 -6.08 11.65 -3.16
N ILE A 92 -5.49 12.07 -4.28
CA ILE A 92 -5.34 11.22 -5.47
C ILE A 92 -4.25 10.20 -5.20
N HIS A 93 -3.08 10.63 -4.69
CA HIS A 93 -1.97 9.75 -4.37
C HIS A 93 -2.34 8.76 -3.26
N LEU A 94 -3.04 9.20 -2.21
CA LEU A 94 -3.48 8.31 -1.13
C LEU A 94 -4.48 7.26 -1.63
N LEU A 95 -5.37 7.63 -2.56
CA LEU A 95 -6.33 6.70 -3.14
C LEU A 95 -5.67 5.74 -4.14
N ASP A 96 -4.71 6.21 -4.92
CA ASP A 96 -3.87 5.37 -5.79
C ASP A 96 -3.04 4.36 -4.96
N PHE A 97 -2.45 4.81 -3.86
CA PHE A 97 -1.79 3.94 -2.89
C PHE A 97 -2.74 2.87 -2.35
N LEU A 98 -3.95 3.25 -1.91
CA LEU A 98 -4.96 2.28 -1.44
C LEU A 98 -5.30 1.22 -2.51
N VAL A 99 -5.51 1.64 -3.76
CA VAL A 99 -5.78 0.73 -4.88
C VAL A 99 -4.62 -0.25 -5.08
N ASN A 100 -3.38 0.26 -5.10
CA ASN A 100 -2.18 -0.57 -5.29
C ASN A 100 -1.97 -1.56 -4.13
N VAL A 101 -2.25 -1.15 -2.88
CA VAL A 101 -2.20 -2.03 -1.71
C VAL A 101 -3.20 -3.18 -1.85
N ILE A 102 -4.47 -2.88 -2.13
CA ILE A 102 -5.51 -3.91 -2.23
C ILE A 102 -5.18 -4.88 -3.37
N GLU A 103 -4.79 -4.35 -4.54
CA GLU A 103 -4.41 -5.17 -5.68
C GLU A 103 -3.20 -6.06 -5.37
N PHE A 104 -2.18 -5.51 -4.71
CA PHE A 104 -1.00 -6.27 -4.29
C PHE A 104 -1.37 -7.39 -3.32
N LEU A 105 -2.12 -7.10 -2.25
CA LEU A 105 -2.53 -8.10 -1.26
C LEU A 105 -3.39 -9.19 -1.89
N HIS A 106 -4.29 -8.82 -2.81
CA HIS A 106 -5.11 -9.77 -3.53
C HIS A 106 -4.28 -10.69 -4.45
N LYS A 107 -3.29 -10.15 -5.18
CA LYS A 107 -2.33 -10.94 -5.97
C LYS A 107 -1.49 -11.89 -5.10
N GLN A 108 -1.21 -11.51 -3.85
CA GLN A 108 -0.57 -12.37 -2.85
C GLN A 108 -1.51 -13.42 -2.25
N GLN A 109 -2.75 -13.53 -2.75
CA GLN A 109 -3.77 -14.50 -2.33
C GLN A 109 -4.29 -14.27 -0.91
N LEU A 110 -4.21 -13.04 -0.38
CA LEU A 110 -4.86 -12.71 0.88
C LEU A 110 -6.39 -12.72 0.70
N SER A 111 -7.08 -13.29 1.68
CA SER A 111 -8.54 -13.28 1.74
C SER A 111 -9.07 -11.88 2.04
N LEU A 112 -10.34 -11.61 1.69
CA LEU A 112 -10.99 -10.33 1.98
C LEU A 112 -10.87 -9.90 3.46
N PRO A 113 -11.09 -10.78 4.47
CA PRO A 113 -10.85 -10.42 5.88
C PRO A 113 -9.40 -10.01 6.19
N GLU A 114 -8.41 -10.65 5.56
CA GLU A 114 -7.00 -10.30 5.78
C GLU A 114 -6.63 -8.97 5.12
N ILE A 115 -7.25 -8.65 3.97
CA ILE A 115 -7.16 -7.32 3.34
C ILE A 115 -7.81 -6.27 4.24
N ASP A 116 -9.00 -6.54 4.77
CA ASP A 116 -9.70 -5.64 5.72
C ASP A 116 -8.82 -5.35 6.94
N LYS A 117 -8.14 -6.37 7.51
CA LYS A 117 -7.18 -6.19 8.60
C LYS A 117 -6.02 -5.28 8.21
N ALA A 118 -5.36 -5.55 7.09
CA ALA A 118 -4.23 -4.73 6.64
C ALA A 118 -4.62 -3.26 6.43
N VAL A 119 -5.77 -3.01 5.78
CA VAL A 119 -6.33 -1.66 5.60
C VAL A 119 -6.64 -0.98 6.94
N ASN A 120 -7.16 -1.73 7.92
CA ASN A 120 -7.42 -1.19 9.26
C ASN A 120 -6.13 -0.83 10.00
N VAL A 121 -5.07 -1.64 9.89
CA VAL A 121 -3.76 -1.31 10.49
C VAL A 121 -3.17 -0.06 9.85
N LEU A 122 -3.19 0.04 8.51
CA LEU A 122 -2.72 1.22 7.79
C LEU A 122 -3.51 2.48 8.17
N ASN A 123 -4.81 2.33 8.46
CA ASN A 123 -5.63 3.45 8.94
C ASN A 123 -5.35 3.81 10.40
N PHE A 124 -5.20 2.81 11.27
CA PHE A 124 -4.89 3.01 12.68
C PHE A 124 -3.55 3.72 12.88
N GLU A 125 -2.55 3.35 12.08
CA GLU A 125 -1.23 3.99 12.07
C GLU A 125 -1.18 5.23 11.16
N GLU A 126 -2.32 5.79 10.77
CA GLU A 126 -2.42 7.04 10.00
C GLU A 126 -1.66 7.07 8.66
N VAL A 127 -1.28 5.92 8.11
CA VAL A 127 -0.69 5.80 6.76
C VAL A 127 -1.72 6.15 5.70
N ILE A 128 -2.97 5.70 5.92
CA ILE A 128 -4.13 6.18 5.16
C ILE A 128 -5.14 6.83 6.12
N PRO A 129 -5.60 8.06 5.84
CA PRO A 129 -6.61 8.70 6.69
C PRO A 129 -7.98 8.03 6.53
N LEU A 130 -8.86 8.27 7.50
CA LEU A 130 -10.18 7.63 7.56
C LEU A 130 -11.01 7.83 6.28
N TYR A 131 -10.97 9.02 5.68
CA TYR A 131 -11.73 9.31 4.47
C TYR A 131 -11.25 8.50 3.25
N ILE A 132 -9.96 8.15 3.18
CA ILE A 132 -9.40 7.25 2.16
C ILE A 132 -9.82 5.81 2.46
N ARG A 133 -9.63 5.34 3.71
CA ARG A 133 -10.06 3.99 4.14
C ARG A 133 -11.56 3.73 3.94
N ASN A 134 -12.38 4.78 4.02
CA ASN A 134 -13.82 4.69 3.77
C ASN A 134 -14.17 4.30 2.33
N HIS A 135 -13.31 4.60 1.34
CA HIS A 135 -13.52 4.16 -0.05
C HIS A 135 -13.56 2.63 -0.11
N TRP A 136 -12.66 1.96 0.61
CA TRP A 136 -12.67 0.50 0.72
C TRP A 136 -13.85 -0.02 1.55
N THR A 137 -14.11 0.62 2.69
CA THR A 137 -15.17 0.19 3.63
C THR A 137 -16.55 0.18 2.97
N PHE A 138 -16.84 1.21 2.17
CA PHE A 138 -18.14 1.41 1.53
C PHE A 138 -18.21 0.93 0.07
N ALA A 139 -17.12 0.43 -0.51
CA ALA A 139 -17.12 -0.22 -1.80
C ALA A 139 -17.81 -1.61 -1.72
N ARG A 140 -19.11 -1.63 -1.45
CA ARG A 140 -19.93 -2.84 -1.33
C ARG A 140 -21.14 -2.73 -2.23
N LYS A 141 -21.69 -3.87 -2.62
CA LYS A 141 -22.94 -3.89 -3.40
C LYS A 141 -24.09 -3.26 -2.57
N PRO A 142 -24.88 -2.35 -3.16
CA PRO A 142 -25.92 -1.61 -2.44
C PRO A 142 -27.09 -2.49 -1.99
N ASN A 143 -27.27 -3.66 -2.62
CA ASN A 143 -28.30 -4.65 -2.27
C ASN A 143 -27.92 -5.53 -1.07
N GLY A 144 -26.75 -5.31 -0.45
CA GLY A 144 -26.28 -6.09 0.70
C GLY A 144 -25.67 -7.45 0.35
N GLU A 145 -25.56 -7.80 -0.93
CA GLU A 145 -24.89 -9.02 -1.35
C GLU A 145 -23.38 -9.01 -1.03
N PRO A 146 -22.78 -10.19 -0.77
CA PRO A 146 -21.34 -10.30 -0.64
C PRO A 146 -20.64 -9.73 -1.88
N SER A 147 -19.67 -8.85 -1.66
CA SER A 147 -18.83 -8.27 -2.71
C SER A 147 -17.48 -8.98 -2.69
N SER A 148 -17.01 -9.43 -3.86
CA SER A 148 -15.65 -9.95 -4.00
C SER A 148 -14.61 -8.84 -3.84
N VAL A 149 -13.34 -9.19 -3.68
CA VAL A 149 -12.25 -8.19 -3.61
C VAL A 149 -12.23 -7.37 -4.90
N GLU A 150 -12.43 -8.02 -6.05
CA GLU A 150 -12.43 -7.44 -7.38
C GLU A 150 -13.61 -6.47 -7.57
N ASP A 151 -14.81 -6.84 -7.10
CA ASP A 151 -15.99 -5.96 -7.12
C ASP A 151 -15.69 -4.66 -6.34
N ARG A 152 -15.15 -4.80 -5.11
CA ARG A 152 -14.82 -3.66 -4.26
C ARG A 152 -13.72 -2.80 -4.89
N LEU A 153 -12.65 -3.42 -5.37
CA LEU A 153 -11.50 -2.75 -5.97
C LEU A 153 -11.91 -1.95 -7.22
N GLN A 154 -12.84 -2.48 -8.02
CA GLN A 154 -13.33 -1.79 -9.20
C GLN A 154 -14.06 -0.48 -8.84
N VAL A 155 -14.85 -0.47 -7.75
CA VAL A 155 -15.50 0.75 -7.26
C VAL A 155 -14.45 1.77 -6.81
N VAL A 156 -13.44 1.34 -6.05
CA VAL A 156 -12.37 2.25 -5.59
C VAL A 156 -11.60 2.84 -6.78
N ARG A 157 -11.30 2.04 -7.82
CA ARG A 157 -10.69 2.51 -9.07
C ARG A 157 -11.54 3.54 -9.80
N GLN A 158 -12.86 3.36 -9.84
CA GLN A 158 -13.77 4.35 -10.42
C GLN A 158 -13.76 5.67 -9.65
N CYS A 159 -13.71 5.62 -8.31
CA CYS A 159 -13.54 6.82 -7.49
C CYS A 159 -12.20 7.53 -7.77
N LEU A 160 -11.11 6.77 -7.92
CA LEU A 160 -9.80 7.31 -8.28
C LEU A 160 -9.85 8.00 -9.65
N HIS A 161 -10.36 7.32 -10.68
CA HIS A 161 -10.50 7.89 -12.01
C HIS A 161 -11.33 9.18 -12.01
N PHE A 162 -12.43 9.20 -11.24
CA PHE A 162 -13.27 10.38 -11.12
C PHE A 162 -12.53 11.54 -10.46
N LYS A 163 -11.78 11.30 -9.38
CA LYS A 163 -10.96 12.33 -8.72
C LYS A 163 -9.85 12.87 -9.62
N CYS A 164 -9.13 11.99 -10.32
CA CYS A 164 -8.14 12.39 -11.31
C CYS A 164 -8.77 13.27 -12.40
N TRP A 165 -9.92 12.85 -12.95
CA TRP A 165 -10.61 13.59 -13.99
C TRP A 165 -11.02 15.00 -13.53
N ILE A 166 -11.55 15.15 -12.31
CA ILE A 166 -11.84 16.47 -11.74
C ILE A 166 -10.58 17.32 -11.66
N TYR A 167 -9.50 16.78 -11.08
CA TYR A 167 -8.24 17.52 -10.90
C TYR A 167 -7.71 18.06 -12.22
N TYR A 168 -7.60 17.19 -13.23
CA TYR A 168 -7.18 17.58 -14.57
C TYR A 168 -8.10 18.66 -15.18
N TYR A 169 -9.42 18.55 -15.01
CA TYR A 169 -10.35 19.55 -15.54
C TYR A 169 -10.29 20.90 -14.79
N THR A 170 -9.78 20.91 -13.55
CA THR A 170 -9.72 22.09 -12.69
C THR A 170 -8.36 22.78 -12.64
N ASP A 171 -7.30 22.21 -13.24
CA ASP A 171 -6.03 22.91 -13.43
C ASP A 171 -6.01 23.61 -14.80
N PRO A 172 -6.29 24.93 -14.88
CA PRO A 172 -6.25 25.65 -16.14
C PRO A 172 -4.83 25.78 -16.73
N ASN A 173 -3.77 25.42 -15.99
CA ASN A 173 -2.39 25.52 -16.46
C ASN A 173 -1.87 24.25 -17.16
N GLU A 174 -2.57 23.12 -17.09
CA GLU A 174 -2.16 21.89 -17.80
C GLU A 174 -2.69 21.81 -19.25
N TYR A 175 -3.44 22.82 -19.71
CA TYR A 175 -4.01 22.89 -21.07
C TYR A 175 -3.47 24.05 -21.94
N PHE A 176 -2.35 24.70 -21.56
CA PHE A 176 -1.71 25.74 -22.38
C PHE A 176 -0.20 25.53 -22.55
#